data_AF-W4PK93-F1
#
_entry.id   AF-W4PK93-F1
#
_cell.length_a   1.000
_cell.length_b   1.000
_cell.length_c   1.000
_cell.angle_alpha   90.00
_cell.angle_beta   90.00
_cell.angle_gamma   90.00
#
_symmetry.space_group_name_H-M   'P 1'
#
loop_
_entity.id
_entity.type
_entity.pdbx_description
1 polymer ?
#
loop_
_entity_poly.entity_id
_entity_poly.type
_entity_poly.pdbx_seq_one_letter_code
_entity_poly.pdbx_strand_id
1 'polypeptide(L)'
;MKWIEEDLSYVPKGTLIFLVTHIPIRITEKERPFNYDYTLLAGETINAKSLFKLLEGYETHFLTGHLHSNSNVVFNDRHMEHNTGAVCGIWWHADVCIDGTPQGYGVYEVNGNKVQWYYKSAGHPKEYQFRAYPMGSSKEFPEDIVVNVWNWDKDWKVEWLENGQLMGEMHQYKGVDPYAQKVCQDKKGIMQSWISAVPTDHMFRVTPRNLQAEIEIRVTDRFGNVYRQTILNKK
;
A
#
# COMPACT_ATOMS: atom_id res chain seq x y z
N MET A 1 -16.80 -18.76 -14.39
CA MET A 1 -17.24 -18.12 -13.12
C MET A 1 -18.71 -18.41 -12.81
N LYS A 2 -19.30 -19.51 -13.30
CA LYS A 2 -20.73 -19.82 -13.14
C LYS A 2 -21.13 -20.00 -11.67
N TRP A 3 -20.27 -20.62 -10.86
CA TRP A 3 -20.51 -20.80 -9.44
C TRP A 3 -20.63 -19.46 -8.68
N ILE A 4 -19.85 -18.43 -9.06
CA ILE A 4 -19.95 -17.08 -8.44
C ILE A 4 -21.31 -16.47 -8.75
N GLU A 5 -21.77 -16.58 -9.99
CA GLU A 5 -23.08 -16.10 -10.41
C GLU A 5 -24.22 -16.79 -9.65
N GLU A 6 -24.12 -18.12 -9.47
CA GLU A 6 -25.08 -18.92 -8.71
C GLU A 6 -25.09 -18.52 -7.22
N ASP A 7 -23.93 -18.36 -6.58
CA ASP A 7 -23.83 -17.92 -5.18
C ASP A 7 -24.41 -16.51 -4.99
N LEU A 8 -24.09 -15.59 -5.91
CA LEU A 8 -24.63 -14.21 -5.87
C LEU A 8 -26.14 -14.16 -6.06
N SER A 9 -26.76 -15.17 -6.66
CA SER A 9 -28.23 -15.23 -6.84
C SER A 9 -28.99 -15.28 -5.50
N TYR A 10 -28.32 -15.72 -4.43
CA TYR A 10 -28.86 -15.74 -3.07
C TYR A 10 -28.58 -14.45 -2.28
N VAL A 11 -27.78 -13.52 -2.83
CA VAL A 11 -27.34 -12.29 -2.15
C VAL A 11 -28.06 -11.07 -2.72
N PRO A 12 -28.89 -10.37 -1.93
CA PRO A 12 -29.60 -9.18 -2.40
C PRO A 12 -28.63 -8.10 -2.90
N LYS A 13 -28.97 -7.47 -4.02
CA LYS A 13 -28.22 -6.32 -4.54
C LYS A 13 -28.11 -5.22 -3.49
N GLY A 14 -26.98 -4.53 -3.46
CA GLY A 14 -26.65 -3.53 -2.44
C GLY A 14 -26.03 -4.12 -1.16
N THR A 15 -25.90 -5.44 -1.03
CA THR A 15 -25.12 -6.05 0.07
C THR A 15 -23.62 -5.77 -0.13
N LEU A 16 -22.92 -5.38 0.93
CA LEU A 16 -21.46 -5.30 0.94
C LEU A 16 -20.87 -6.71 0.80
N ILE A 17 -19.94 -6.88 -0.15
CA ILE A 17 -19.27 -8.14 -0.43
C ILE A 17 -17.77 -8.03 -0.11
N PHE A 18 -17.23 -9.01 0.59
CA PHE A 18 -15.80 -9.26 0.63
C PHE A 18 -15.50 -10.48 -0.23
N LEU A 19 -14.69 -10.30 -1.28
CA LEU A 19 -14.23 -11.39 -2.12
C LEU A 19 -12.76 -11.65 -1.82
N VAL A 20 -12.46 -12.84 -1.29
CA VAL A 20 -11.11 -13.20 -0.83
C VAL A 20 -10.46 -14.15 -1.83
N THR A 21 -9.31 -13.75 -2.39
CA THR A 21 -8.51 -14.59 -3.31
C THR A 21 -7.04 -14.49 -2.98
N HIS A 22 -6.26 -15.53 -3.30
CA HIS A 22 -4.82 -15.46 -3.05
C HIS A 22 -4.13 -14.46 -3.99
N ILE A 23 -4.46 -14.50 -5.29
CA ILE A 23 -3.88 -13.63 -6.32
C ILE A 23 -4.75 -12.37 -6.46
N PRO A 24 -4.14 -11.18 -6.63
CA PRO A 24 -4.84 -9.93 -6.96
C PRO A 24 -5.76 -10.07 -8.17
N ILE A 25 -6.95 -9.50 -8.10
CA ILE A 25 -7.86 -9.42 -9.23
C ILE A 25 -7.28 -8.49 -10.30
N ARG A 26 -6.86 -7.29 -9.90
CA ARG A 26 -6.17 -6.32 -10.78
C ARG A 26 -5.36 -5.32 -9.96
N ILE A 27 -4.07 -5.20 -10.23
CA ILE A 27 -3.14 -4.33 -9.49
C ILE A 27 -3.10 -2.90 -10.03
N THR A 28 -4.03 -2.52 -10.90
CA THR A 28 -4.11 -1.19 -11.52
C THR A 28 -5.55 -0.67 -11.53
N GLU A 29 -5.72 0.64 -11.38
CA GLU A 29 -7.05 1.27 -11.35
C GLU A 29 -7.81 1.01 -12.65
N LYS A 30 -7.16 1.14 -13.81
CA LYS A 30 -7.76 0.95 -15.13
C LYS A 30 -7.32 -0.37 -15.77
N GLU A 31 -8.20 -0.93 -16.59
CA GLU A 31 -7.87 -2.08 -17.45
C GLU A 31 -6.70 -1.72 -18.37
N ARG A 32 -5.68 -2.57 -18.40
CA ARG A 32 -4.56 -2.47 -19.34
C ARG A 32 -4.82 -3.38 -20.54
N PRO A 33 -4.33 -3.03 -21.74
CA PRO A 33 -4.34 -3.95 -22.86
C PRO A 33 -3.66 -5.27 -22.46
N PHE A 34 -4.22 -6.40 -22.91
CA PHE A 34 -3.61 -7.69 -22.65
C PHE A 34 -2.19 -7.71 -23.23
N ASN A 35 -1.23 -8.07 -22.39
CA ASN A 35 0.18 -8.22 -22.77
C ASN A 35 0.68 -9.57 -22.28
N TYR A 36 1.32 -10.33 -23.17
CA TYR A 36 1.87 -11.65 -22.84
C TYR A 36 3.24 -11.49 -22.18
N ASP A 37 3.22 -10.97 -20.96
CA ASP A 37 4.38 -10.80 -20.08
C ASP A 37 4.19 -11.69 -18.84
N TYR A 38 5.05 -12.69 -18.69
CA TYR A 38 4.99 -13.65 -17.58
C TYR A 38 5.03 -12.97 -16.21
N THR A 39 5.71 -11.83 -16.09
CA THR A 39 5.81 -11.06 -14.85
C THR A 39 4.47 -10.42 -14.51
N LEU A 40 3.76 -9.89 -15.51
CA LEU A 40 2.42 -9.32 -15.33
C LEU A 40 1.38 -10.42 -15.06
N LEU A 41 1.47 -11.54 -15.79
CA LEU A 41 0.54 -12.67 -15.65
C LEU A 41 0.65 -13.39 -14.29
N ALA A 42 1.80 -13.31 -13.62
CA ALA A 42 1.96 -13.83 -12.27
C ALA A 42 1.35 -12.90 -11.20
N GLY A 43 1.23 -11.61 -11.49
CA GLY A 43 0.85 -10.61 -10.49
C GLY A 43 -0.65 -10.36 -10.34
N GLU A 44 -1.48 -10.71 -11.34
CA GLU A 44 -2.93 -10.47 -11.30
C GLU A 44 -3.71 -11.48 -12.14
N THR A 45 -5.02 -11.59 -11.90
CA THR A 45 -5.91 -12.39 -12.74
C THR A 45 -6.15 -11.75 -14.12
N ILE A 46 -6.52 -12.55 -15.11
CA ILE A 46 -6.77 -12.07 -16.48
C ILE A 46 -8.25 -11.76 -16.78
N ASN A 47 -9.17 -12.12 -15.88
CA ASN A 47 -10.62 -12.08 -16.09
C ASN A 47 -11.34 -11.09 -15.16
N ALA A 48 -10.62 -10.12 -14.59
CA ALA A 48 -11.15 -9.08 -13.68
C ALA A 48 -12.41 -8.38 -14.23
N LYS A 49 -12.41 -8.02 -15.51
CA LYS A 49 -13.55 -7.35 -16.16
C LYS A 49 -14.85 -8.14 -16.07
N SER A 50 -14.77 -9.44 -16.33
CA SER A 50 -15.94 -10.31 -16.29
C SER A 50 -16.41 -10.54 -14.84
N LEU A 51 -15.49 -10.57 -13.86
CA LEU A 51 -15.83 -10.61 -12.44
C LEU A 51 -16.54 -9.32 -11.99
N PHE A 52 -16.01 -8.15 -12.38
CA PHE A 52 -16.61 -6.86 -12.04
C PHE A 52 -18.03 -6.72 -12.59
N LYS A 53 -18.30 -7.25 -13.79
CA LYS A 53 -19.64 -7.30 -14.36
C LYS A 53 -20.61 -8.13 -13.51
N LEU A 54 -20.19 -9.28 -12.99
CA LEU A 54 -21.04 -10.10 -12.10
C LEU A 54 -21.34 -9.36 -10.78
N LEU A 55 -20.39 -8.57 -10.32
CA LEU A 55 -20.48 -7.78 -9.09
C LEU A 55 -21.17 -6.41 -9.30
N GLU A 56 -21.72 -6.15 -10.50
CA GLU A 56 -22.52 -4.96 -10.73
C GLU A 56 -23.73 -4.94 -9.78
N GLY A 57 -23.82 -3.87 -8.99
CA GLY A 57 -24.86 -3.68 -7.98
C GLY A 57 -24.47 -4.10 -6.56
N TYR A 58 -23.20 -4.47 -6.32
CA TYR A 58 -22.65 -4.64 -4.99
C TYR A 58 -21.50 -3.65 -4.77
N GLU A 59 -21.36 -3.18 -3.53
CA GLU A 59 -20.08 -2.67 -3.02
C GLU A 59 -19.20 -3.87 -2.73
N THR A 60 -17.94 -3.85 -3.17
CA THR A 60 -17.06 -5.03 -3.07
C THR A 60 -15.64 -4.64 -2.72
N HIS A 61 -15.15 -5.26 -1.65
CA HIS A 61 -13.76 -5.23 -1.22
C HIS A 61 -13.09 -6.54 -1.59
N PHE A 62 -12.08 -6.48 -2.46
CA PHE A 62 -11.25 -7.64 -2.80
C PHE A 62 -10.11 -7.74 -1.79
N LEU A 63 -10.05 -8.85 -1.04
CA LEU A 63 -8.97 -9.10 -0.08
C LEU A 63 -7.99 -10.09 -0.72
N THR A 64 -6.80 -9.60 -1.05
CA THR A 64 -5.83 -10.35 -1.86
C THR A 64 -4.44 -10.38 -1.21
N GLY A 65 -3.54 -11.19 -1.77
CA GLY A 65 -2.16 -11.33 -1.30
C GLY A 65 -1.23 -11.70 -2.46
N HIS A 66 -0.42 -12.75 -2.28
CA HIS A 66 0.52 -13.27 -3.29
C HIS A 66 1.75 -12.38 -3.57
N LEU A 67 1.62 -11.05 -3.60
CA LEU A 67 2.71 -10.16 -4.04
C LEU A 67 3.79 -9.91 -3.00
N HIS A 68 3.57 -10.26 -1.73
CA HIS A 68 4.47 -9.92 -0.62
C HIS A 68 4.73 -8.41 -0.50
N SER A 69 3.76 -7.60 -0.95
CA SER A 69 3.70 -6.14 -0.79
C SER A 69 2.31 -5.77 -0.29
N ASN A 70 2.13 -4.53 0.17
CA ASN A 70 0.83 -3.99 0.59
C ASN A 70 0.39 -2.90 -0.39
N SER A 71 -0.85 -2.98 -0.87
CA SER A 71 -1.39 -1.93 -1.75
C SER A 71 -2.91 -1.88 -1.71
N ASN A 72 -3.43 -0.68 -1.96
CA ASN A 72 -4.85 -0.44 -2.12
C ASN A 72 -5.11 0.12 -3.51
N VAL A 73 -6.01 -0.50 -4.27
CA VAL A 73 -6.38 -0.05 -5.61
C VAL A 73 -7.87 0.24 -5.65
N VAL A 74 -8.23 1.51 -5.83
CA VAL A 74 -9.62 1.94 -5.99
C VAL A 74 -9.98 1.84 -7.47
N PHE A 75 -10.87 0.93 -7.85
CA PHE A 75 -11.29 0.76 -9.25
C PHE A 75 -12.41 1.73 -9.65
N ASN A 76 -13.33 2.00 -8.72
CA ASN A 76 -14.45 2.92 -8.83
C ASN A 76 -15.08 3.13 -7.44
N ASP A 77 -16.18 3.87 -7.36
CA ASP A 77 -16.89 4.19 -6.10
C ASP A 77 -17.45 2.99 -5.33
N ARG A 78 -17.45 1.78 -5.93
CA ARG A 78 -17.99 0.56 -5.31
C ARG A 78 -16.96 -0.55 -5.14
N HIS A 79 -15.90 -0.55 -5.93
CA HIS A 79 -14.96 -1.67 -6.01
C HIS A 79 -13.56 -1.20 -5.66
N MET A 80 -12.96 -1.82 -4.64
CA MET A 80 -11.54 -1.65 -4.37
C MET A 80 -10.87 -2.96 -3.95
N GLU A 81 -9.58 -3.03 -4.22
CA GLU A 81 -8.73 -4.14 -3.83
C GLU A 81 -7.77 -3.73 -2.71
N HIS A 82 -7.58 -4.65 -1.78
CA HIS A 82 -6.63 -4.61 -0.69
C HIS A 82 -5.70 -5.81 -0.83
N ASN A 83 -4.56 -5.61 -1.45
CA ASN A 83 -3.50 -6.59 -1.44
C ASN A 83 -2.71 -6.43 -0.13
N THR A 84 -2.78 -7.45 0.72
CA THR A 84 -2.16 -7.41 2.06
C THR A 84 -0.75 -7.98 2.01
N GLY A 85 0.20 -7.25 2.63
CA GLY A 85 1.59 -7.70 2.79
C GLY A 85 1.72 -9.07 3.45
N ALA A 86 2.77 -9.80 3.11
CA ALA A 86 3.00 -11.13 3.65
C ALA A 86 3.43 -11.08 5.12
N VAL A 87 2.82 -11.92 5.95
CA VAL A 87 3.20 -12.06 7.38
C VAL A 87 4.68 -12.42 7.55
N CYS A 88 5.25 -13.15 6.58
CA CYS A 88 6.67 -13.51 6.59
C CYS A 88 7.61 -12.36 6.14
N GLY A 89 7.09 -11.20 5.74
CA GLY A 89 7.88 -10.12 5.17
C GLY A 89 8.65 -10.59 3.92
N ILE A 90 9.93 -10.25 3.84
CA ILE A 90 10.86 -10.77 2.83
C ILE A 90 11.22 -12.23 3.18
N TRP A 91 10.29 -13.16 3.03
CA TRP A 91 10.48 -14.62 3.24
C TRP A 91 11.24 -14.99 4.52
N TRP A 92 10.84 -14.39 5.65
CA TRP A 92 11.46 -14.53 6.97
C TRP A 92 12.89 -13.99 7.10
N HIS A 93 13.37 -13.27 6.08
CA HIS A 93 14.64 -12.56 6.11
C HIS A 93 14.51 -11.12 6.63
N ALA A 94 13.30 -10.57 6.81
CA ALA A 94 13.12 -9.21 7.28
C ALA A 94 11.79 -9.03 8.03
N ASP A 95 11.72 -7.98 8.85
CA ASP A 95 10.52 -7.47 9.53
C ASP A 95 9.63 -6.61 8.62
N VAL A 96 10.02 -6.44 7.35
CA VAL A 96 9.25 -5.75 6.31
C VAL A 96 9.07 -6.66 5.09
N CYS A 97 8.07 -6.34 4.28
CA CYS A 97 7.81 -6.83 2.93
C CYS A 97 8.78 -6.20 1.91
N ILE A 98 8.74 -6.69 0.66
CA ILE A 98 9.65 -6.21 -0.41
C ILE A 98 9.41 -4.75 -0.82
N ASP A 99 8.27 -4.18 -0.45
CA ASP A 99 7.91 -2.76 -0.63
C ASP A 99 8.21 -1.90 0.62
N GLY A 100 8.76 -2.49 1.69
CA GLY A 100 9.04 -1.79 2.95
C GLY A 100 7.88 -1.76 3.94
N THR A 101 6.70 -2.28 3.58
CA THR A 101 5.59 -2.41 4.53
C THR A 101 5.98 -3.37 5.67
N PRO A 102 5.86 -3.00 6.96
CA PRO A 102 6.13 -3.92 8.06
C PRO A 102 5.29 -5.19 7.97
N GLN A 103 5.78 -6.31 8.49
CA GLN A 103 4.94 -7.50 8.72
C GLN A 103 3.67 -7.10 9.48
N GLY A 104 2.53 -7.70 9.12
CA GLY A 104 1.25 -7.29 9.69
C GLY A 104 0.05 -7.90 8.97
N TYR A 105 -1.12 -7.31 9.20
CA TYR A 105 -2.39 -7.75 8.65
C TYR A 105 -3.36 -6.57 8.49
N GLY A 106 -4.29 -6.66 7.54
CA GLY A 106 -5.41 -5.73 7.44
C GLY A 106 -6.46 -6.02 8.51
N VAL A 107 -7.02 -4.97 9.12
CA VAL A 107 -8.17 -5.04 10.02
C VAL A 107 -9.33 -4.33 9.35
N TYR A 108 -10.48 -5.01 9.26
CA TYR A 108 -11.70 -4.50 8.64
C TYR A 108 -12.82 -4.48 9.69
N GLU A 109 -13.34 -3.29 9.96
CA GLU A 109 -14.44 -3.07 10.90
C GLU A 109 -15.72 -2.83 10.10
N VAL A 110 -16.70 -3.71 10.27
CA VAL A 110 -17.92 -3.74 9.44
C VAL A 110 -19.16 -3.49 10.30
N ASN A 111 -19.94 -2.47 9.94
CA ASN A 111 -21.23 -2.16 10.54
C ASN A 111 -22.29 -2.01 9.44
N GLY A 112 -23.04 -3.09 9.19
CA GLY A 112 -23.91 -3.18 8.02
C GLY A 112 -23.08 -3.11 6.74
N ASN A 113 -23.38 -2.16 5.87
CA ASN A 113 -22.60 -1.90 4.65
C ASN A 113 -21.48 -0.87 4.85
N LYS A 114 -21.30 -0.32 6.06
CA LYS A 114 -20.21 0.62 6.31
C LYS A 114 -18.97 -0.16 6.72
N VAL A 115 -17.89 0.04 5.99
CA VAL A 115 -16.58 -0.55 6.29
C VAL A 115 -15.55 0.53 6.56
N GLN A 116 -14.75 0.31 7.60
CA GLN A 116 -13.50 1.01 7.85
C GLN A 116 -12.37 -0.02 7.92
N TRP A 117 -11.16 0.40 7.61
CA TRP A 117 -10.00 -0.48 7.72
C TRP A 117 -8.72 0.26 8.06
N TYR A 118 -7.77 -0.48 8.58
CA TYR A 118 -6.40 -0.02 8.80
C TYR A 118 -5.43 -1.18 8.68
N TYR A 119 -4.16 -0.88 8.39
CA TYR A 119 -3.11 -1.87 8.44
C TYR A 119 -2.56 -1.99 9.86
N LYS A 120 -2.48 -3.20 10.41
CA LYS A 120 -1.91 -3.45 11.74
C LYS A 120 -0.54 -4.10 11.62
N SER A 121 0.50 -3.29 11.70
CA SER A 121 1.88 -3.77 11.78
C SER A 121 2.10 -4.57 13.07
N ALA A 122 2.73 -5.74 12.94
CA ALA A 122 3.12 -6.60 14.05
C ALA A 122 4.15 -5.87 14.93
N GLY A 123 4.00 -5.96 16.25
CA GLY A 123 4.90 -5.29 17.20
C GLY A 123 4.76 -3.76 17.31
N HIS A 124 3.89 -3.13 16.52
CA HIS A 124 3.66 -1.68 16.55
C HIS A 124 2.23 -1.31 16.98
N PRO A 125 1.97 -0.09 17.47
CA PRO A 125 0.62 0.41 17.69
C PRO A 125 -0.13 0.60 16.36
N LYS A 126 -1.46 0.75 16.39
CA LYS A 126 -2.27 0.92 15.16
C LYS A 126 -1.95 2.23 14.42
N GLU A 127 -1.43 3.23 15.13
CA GLU A 127 -1.08 4.53 14.60
C GLU A 127 0.22 4.52 13.77
N TYR A 128 0.98 3.43 13.84
CA TYR A 128 2.13 3.23 12.97
C TYR A 128 1.62 2.86 11.57
N GLN A 129 1.44 3.88 10.73
CA GLN A 129 0.93 3.77 9.35
C GLN A 129 1.94 4.18 8.28
N PHE A 130 3.07 4.75 8.69
CA PHE A 130 4.12 5.15 7.77
C PHE A 130 5.48 5.20 8.46
N ARG A 131 6.53 5.24 7.64
CA ARG A 131 7.89 5.54 8.10
C ARG A 131 8.46 6.67 7.26
N ALA A 132 8.89 7.72 7.94
CA ALA A 132 9.62 8.81 7.33
C ALA A 132 11.14 8.62 7.48
N TYR A 133 11.88 8.97 6.44
CA TYR A 133 13.32 8.84 6.33
C TYR A 133 13.97 10.22 6.11
N PRO A 134 15.06 10.55 6.83
CA PRO A 134 15.77 11.81 6.63
C PRO A 134 16.44 11.89 5.25
N MET A 135 16.88 13.09 4.88
CA MET A 135 17.72 13.30 3.70
C MET A 135 18.93 12.35 3.69
N GLY A 136 19.39 11.98 2.51
CA GLY A 136 20.47 11.03 2.28
C GLY A 136 20.05 9.56 2.40
N SER A 137 18.82 9.27 2.84
CA SER A 137 18.33 7.88 2.92
C SER A 137 18.00 7.28 1.56
N SER A 138 17.53 8.11 0.61
CA SER A 138 17.28 7.69 -0.77
C SER A 138 18.48 7.99 -1.66
N LYS A 139 18.96 7.00 -2.41
CA LYS A 139 20.01 7.22 -3.42
C LYS A 139 19.50 7.98 -4.64
N GLU A 140 18.21 7.85 -4.96
CA GLU A 140 17.57 8.52 -6.08
C GLU A 140 17.27 9.99 -5.77
N PHE A 141 16.91 10.27 -4.51
CA PHE A 141 16.56 11.60 -4.03
C PHE A 141 17.33 11.94 -2.74
N PRO A 142 18.65 12.19 -2.83
CA PRO A 142 19.49 12.40 -1.64
C PRO A 142 19.15 13.68 -0.88
N GLU A 143 18.63 14.71 -1.55
CA GLU A 143 18.23 15.98 -0.94
C GLU A 143 16.82 15.96 -0.35
N ASP A 144 16.09 14.85 -0.48
CA ASP A 144 14.70 14.76 -0.06
C ASP A 144 14.54 13.93 1.21
N ILE A 145 13.56 14.34 2.01
CA ILE A 145 12.90 13.46 2.96
C ILE A 145 11.96 12.58 2.15
N VAL A 146 12.07 11.27 2.36
CA VAL A 146 11.17 10.29 1.72
C VAL A 146 10.33 9.59 2.78
N VAL A 147 9.11 9.23 2.42
CA VAL A 147 8.12 8.65 3.34
C VAL A 147 7.45 7.47 2.66
N ASN A 148 7.36 6.34 3.36
CA ASN A 148 6.61 5.17 2.93
C ASN A 148 5.31 5.06 3.74
N VAL A 149 4.15 5.18 3.10
CA VAL A 149 2.81 5.19 3.72
C VAL A 149 2.04 3.94 3.31
N TRP A 150 2.34 2.79 3.91
CA TRP A 150 1.99 1.49 3.31
C TRP A 150 0.51 1.22 3.02
N ASN A 151 -0.42 1.73 3.83
CA ASN A 151 -1.87 1.54 3.62
C ASN A 151 -2.50 2.65 2.76
N TRP A 152 -1.70 3.46 2.08
CA TRP A 152 -2.16 4.58 1.26
C TRP A 152 -3.07 4.15 0.12
N ASP A 153 -3.99 5.05 -0.21
CA ASP A 153 -4.74 5.08 -1.45
C ASP A 153 -5.00 6.54 -1.86
N LYS A 154 -5.57 6.74 -3.04
CA LYS A 154 -5.73 8.08 -3.65
C LYS A 154 -6.58 9.07 -2.86
N ASP A 155 -7.35 8.62 -1.86
CA ASP A 155 -8.17 9.50 -1.01
C ASP A 155 -7.43 9.95 0.26
N TRP A 156 -6.20 9.46 0.49
CA TRP A 156 -5.35 9.87 1.62
C TRP A 156 -4.56 11.13 1.28
N LYS A 157 -4.23 11.89 2.32
CA LYS A 157 -3.43 13.11 2.23
C LYS A 157 -2.12 12.97 2.98
N VAL A 158 -0.99 13.33 2.35
CA VAL A 158 0.34 13.33 2.98
C VAL A 158 0.89 14.74 2.94
N GLU A 159 1.01 15.36 4.12
CA GLU A 159 1.44 16.74 4.28
C GLU A 159 2.73 16.82 5.09
N TRP A 160 3.41 17.96 4.99
CA TRP A 160 4.61 18.23 5.76
C TRP A 160 4.61 19.64 6.32
N LEU A 161 5.25 19.78 7.49
CA LEU A 161 5.38 21.03 8.21
C LEU A 161 6.86 21.30 8.51
N GLU A 162 7.24 22.57 8.44
CA GLU A 162 8.56 23.07 8.87
C GLU A 162 8.37 23.94 10.12
N ASN A 163 8.97 23.53 11.25
CA ASN A 163 8.84 24.23 12.54
C ASN A 163 7.37 24.55 12.90
N GLY A 164 6.46 23.61 12.63
CA GLY A 164 5.02 23.75 12.88
C GLY A 164 4.24 24.54 11.81
N GLN A 165 4.89 25.12 10.81
CA GLN A 165 4.21 25.78 9.68
C GLN A 165 3.88 24.76 8.59
N LEU A 166 2.60 24.67 8.19
CA LEU A 166 2.17 23.83 7.08
C LEU A 166 2.77 24.31 5.75
N MET A 167 3.53 23.44 5.09
CA MET A 167 4.24 23.77 3.85
C MET A 167 3.54 23.24 2.60
N GLY A 168 2.65 22.26 2.74
CA GLY A 168 1.83 21.71 1.67
C GLY A 168 1.79 20.18 1.70
N GLU A 169 1.35 19.61 0.58
CA GLU A 169 1.35 18.15 0.36
C GLU A 169 2.72 17.68 -0.16
N MET A 170 3.11 16.46 0.21
CA MET A 170 4.29 15.80 -0.32
C MET A 170 4.01 15.25 -1.73
N HIS A 171 5.05 15.14 -2.54
CA HIS A 171 4.92 14.59 -3.89
C HIS A 171 4.92 13.06 -3.83
N GLN A 172 3.81 12.43 -4.20
CA GLN A 172 3.73 10.99 -4.42
C GLN A 172 4.57 10.59 -5.64
N TYR A 173 5.29 9.47 -5.54
CA TYR A 173 6.01 8.90 -6.66
C TYR A 173 6.09 7.37 -6.52
N LYS A 174 6.37 6.69 -7.64
CA LYS A 174 6.69 5.27 -7.63
C LYS A 174 8.16 5.08 -7.27
N GLY A 175 8.45 4.45 -6.14
CA GLY A 175 9.82 4.36 -5.61
C GLY A 175 10.06 3.10 -4.78
N VAL A 176 11.33 2.82 -4.48
CA VAL A 176 11.72 1.71 -3.61
C VAL A 176 11.94 2.23 -2.18
N ASP A 177 11.41 1.52 -1.20
CA ASP A 177 11.62 1.84 0.21
C ASP A 177 13.12 1.72 0.60
N PRO A 178 13.72 2.76 1.21
CA PRO A 178 15.14 2.74 1.59
C PRO A 178 15.55 1.60 2.52
N TYR A 179 14.69 1.22 3.46
CA TYR A 179 15.00 0.16 4.42
C TYR A 179 14.92 -1.22 3.77
N ALA A 180 13.85 -1.51 3.01
CA ALA A 180 13.74 -2.74 2.24
C ALA A 180 14.92 -2.88 1.28
N GLN A 181 15.30 -1.80 0.59
CA GLN A 181 16.47 -1.79 -0.30
C GLN A 181 17.75 -2.16 0.45
N LYS A 182 17.99 -1.55 1.62
CA LYS A 182 19.16 -1.84 2.45
C LYS A 182 19.18 -3.30 2.91
N VAL A 183 18.06 -3.81 3.45
CA VAL A 183 17.97 -5.21 3.91
C VAL A 183 18.24 -6.19 2.76
N CYS A 184 17.67 -5.94 1.59
CA CYS A 184 17.92 -6.77 0.41
C CYS A 184 19.38 -6.75 -0.06
N GLN A 185 20.04 -5.58 0.02
CA GLN A 185 21.47 -5.45 -0.30
C GLN A 185 22.35 -6.20 0.70
N ASP A 186 22.10 -6.00 2.00
CA ASP A 186 22.86 -6.62 3.09
C ASP A 186 22.74 -8.15 3.07
N LYS A 187 21.61 -8.70 2.59
CA LYS A 187 21.32 -10.13 2.57
C LYS A 187 21.41 -10.80 1.19
N LYS A 188 21.94 -10.12 0.17
CA LYS A 188 22.01 -10.60 -1.23
C LYS A 188 22.69 -11.98 -1.40
N GLY A 189 23.60 -12.37 -0.51
CA GLY A 189 24.27 -13.67 -0.53
C GLY A 189 23.59 -14.78 0.26
N ILE A 190 22.54 -14.46 1.03
CA ILE A 190 21.80 -15.38 1.90
C ILE A 190 20.43 -15.69 1.30
N MET A 191 19.80 -14.67 0.70
CA MET A 191 18.49 -14.79 0.07
C MET A 191 18.60 -15.34 -1.36
N GLN A 192 17.50 -15.88 -1.87
CA GLN A 192 17.41 -16.27 -3.27
C GLN A 192 17.62 -15.06 -4.18
N SER A 193 18.31 -15.26 -5.30
CA SER A 193 18.77 -14.16 -6.19
C SER A 193 17.66 -13.33 -6.82
N TRP A 194 16.44 -13.87 -6.88
CA TRP A 194 15.26 -13.17 -7.38
C TRP A 194 14.58 -12.28 -6.33
N ILE A 195 14.95 -12.42 -5.04
CA ILE A 195 14.40 -11.58 -3.97
C ILE A 195 15.12 -10.22 -4.00
N SER A 196 14.32 -9.16 -4.13
CA SER A 196 14.80 -7.78 -4.11
C SER A 196 13.70 -6.85 -3.60
N ALA A 197 14.09 -5.65 -3.15
CA ALA A 197 13.12 -4.61 -2.86
C ALA A 197 12.49 -4.11 -4.16
N VAL A 198 11.18 -3.88 -4.17
CA VAL A 198 10.41 -3.54 -5.37
C VAL A 198 9.83 -2.13 -5.27
N PRO A 199 9.62 -1.45 -6.41
CA PRO A 199 8.95 -0.16 -6.42
C PRO A 199 7.49 -0.28 -5.99
N THR A 200 7.02 0.72 -5.25
CA THR A 200 5.65 0.84 -4.75
C THR A 200 5.12 2.25 -4.98
N ASP A 201 3.81 2.38 -5.09
CA ASP A 201 3.10 3.65 -5.34
C ASP A 201 2.72 4.39 -4.04
N HIS A 202 3.14 3.90 -2.88
CA HIS A 202 2.93 4.59 -1.59
C HIS A 202 4.18 5.29 -1.05
N MET A 203 5.08 5.71 -1.95
CA MET A 203 6.23 6.56 -1.60
C MET A 203 5.93 8.04 -1.84
N PHE A 204 6.40 8.88 -0.93
CA PHE A 204 6.24 10.33 -0.97
C PHE A 204 7.59 10.99 -0.74
N ARG A 205 7.81 12.15 -1.34
CA ARG A 205 9.05 12.91 -1.16
C ARG A 205 8.80 14.40 -1.04
N VAL A 206 9.71 15.07 -0.34
CA VAL A 206 9.78 16.54 -0.30
C VAL A 206 11.19 17.01 -0.01
N THR A 207 11.56 18.15 -0.58
CA THR A 207 12.81 18.85 -0.29
C THR A 207 12.56 19.94 0.76
N PRO A 208 13.12 19.84 1.98
CA PRO A 208 13.01 20.90 2.99
C PRO A 208 13.60 22.22 2.49
N ARG A 209 12.94 23.34 2.80
CA ARG A 209 13.47 24.69 2.54
C ARG A 209 14.51 25.07 3.58
N ASN A 210 14.32 24.64 4.82
CA ASN A 210 15.27 24.86 5.91
C ASN A 210 15.84 23.54 6.39
N LEU A 211 17.12 23.30 6.08
CA LEU A 211 17.84 22.08 6.45
C LEU A 211 18.07 21.92 7.96
N GLN A 212 17.75 22.93 8.77
CA GLN A 212 17.82 22.90 10.23
C GLN A 212 16.43 22.91 10.89
N ALA A 213 15.36 22.95 10.11
CA ALA A 213 14.01 22.90 10.66
C ALA A 213 13.69 21.51 11.22
N GLU A 214 12.86 21.51 12.24
CA GLU A 214 12.11 20.32 12.62
C GLU A 214 11.06 20.05 11.54
N ILE A 215 11.08 18.83 10.99
CA ILE A 215 10.14 18.42 9.94
C ILE A 215 9.11 17.47 10.56
N GLU A 216 7.84 17.86 10.53
CA GLU A 216 6.72 16.97 10.87
C GLU A 216 6.07 16.48 9.58
N ILE A 217 5.91 15.16 9.46
CA ILE A 217 5.07 14.55 8.44
C ILE A 217 3.71 14.26 9.05
N ARG A 218 2.65 14.69 8.36
CA ARG A 218 1.26 14.49 8.75
C ARG A 218 0.52 13.72 7.67
N VAL A 219 0.15 12.48 7.97
CA VAL A 219 -0.63 11.61 7.08
C VAL A 219 -2.08 11.58 7.57
N THR A 220 -3.04 11.88 6.70
CA THR A 220 -4.47 11.75 6.99
C THR A 220 -5.05 10.65 6.10
N ASP A 221 -5.65 9.62 6.71
CA ASP A 221 -6.31 8.56 5.94
C ASP A 221 -7.68 9.00 5.40
N ARG A 222 -8.26 8.16 4.53
CA ARG A 222 -9.58 8.39 3.94
C ARG A 222 -10.73 8.48 4.97
N PHE A 223 -10.50 8.07 6.22
CA PHE A 223 -11.48 8.14 7.30
C PHE A 223 -11.27 9.37 8.20
N GLY A 224 -10.25 10.18 7.91
CA GLY A 224 -9.92 11.38 8.66
C GLY A 224 -9.03 11.14 9.89
N ASN A 225 -8.50 9.93 10.09
CA ASN A 225 -7.51 9.71 11.15
C ASN A 225 -6.18 10.33 10.75
N VAL A 226 -5.49 10.94 11.72
CA VAL A 226 -4.24 11.67 11.47
C VAL A 226 -3.07 11.03 12.22
N TYR A 227 -2.04 10.66 11.47
CA TYR A 227 -0.79 10.06 11.94
C TYR A 227 0.34 11.07 11.77
N ARG A 228 1.25 11.14 12.74
CA ARG A 228 2.36 12.11 12.75
C ARG A 228 3.69 11.44 13.09
N GLN A 229 4.74 11.90 12.44
CA GLN A 229 6.11 11.54 12.75
C GLN A 229 7.00 12.76 12.53
N THR A 230 7.80 13.09 13.53
CA THR A 230 8.79 14.16 13.45
C THR A 230 10.16 13.59 13.09
N ILE A 231 10.87 14.24 12.18
CA ILE A 231 12.27 13.94 11.86
C ILE A 231 13.11 15.17 12.13
N LEU A 232 14.24 14.96 12.80
CA LEU A 232 15.29 15.96 12.88
C LEU A 232 16.21 15.78 11.68
N ASN A 233 16.34 16.82 10.87
CA ASN A 233 17.27 16.84 9.77
C ASN A 233 18.68 17.07 10.33
N LYS A 234 19.31 16.01 10.87
CA LYS A 234 20.68 16.09 11.39
C LYS A 234 21.66 15.93 10.23
N LYS A 235 22.49 16.95 10.03
CA LYS A 235 23.72 16.86 9.23
C LYS A 235 24.68 15.83 9.83
#